data_AF-A0AAW0FLT0-F1
#
_entry.id   AF-A0AAW0FLT0-F1
#
_cell.length_a   1.000
_cell.length_b   1.000
_cell.length_c   1.000
_cell.angle_alpha   90.00
_cell.angle_beta   90.00
_cell.angle_gamma   90.00
#
_symmetry.space_group_name_H-M   'P 1'
#
loop_
_entity.id
_entity.type
_entity.pdbx_description
1 polymer ?
#
loop_
_entity_poly.entity_id
_entity_poly.type
_entity_poly.pdbx_seq_one_letter_code
_entity_poly.pdbx_strand_id
1 'polypeptide(L)'
;MSKFVFTTILSEFWGFLNRSQHMLKLSSVRRAHLGTNKNRVLKGWSPLEGKMLDGAVHRVMLHGQTAFLDGVLGSTPAGRDVSSAVIAHHPIERRGSVSSQRPEFSPATSLSKLPETYLQPMSNANVPPTIAAVYGPIRSPQTVSSLLPHPAFHRRHILSVKQFTHKDVHDLFALAHEMQLQVERNGVLDILRGRVLCTVFYEPSTRTSSSFDAAMKRCGGEVVTVNVDSSSVLKGETLPDTIRTLGCYADAIVIRHPDVGSSQLAAKFSPIPIINAGDGIGEHPTQGTVNGKTITLLGDLKNGRTVHSLVTLLCMYSVRLNFVSPATLAMPAHVVSAARKAGIHVYQCESLEEVLQDTDVLYVTRVQKERFASEQEWLAVKDAYRVDHALLSRAKPDMIVMHPLPRVNEIDPEVDFDSRRAVYFRQMRYGLFIRMALLASVMS
;
A
#
# COMPACT_ATOMS: atom_id res chain seq x y z
N MET A 1 12.04 -23.90 7.21
CA MET A 1 10.77 -23.17 7.21
C MET A 1 11.08 -21.68 7.24
N SER A 2 10.41 -20.78 6.52
CA SER A 2 9.44 -20.99 5.42
C SER A 2 9.42 -19.77 4.49
N LYS A 3 8.86 -19.88 3.27
CA LYS A 3 8.93 -18.82 2.23
C LYS A 3 7.69 -18.75 1.33
N PHE A 4 7.35 -17.55 0.85
CA PHE A 4 6.32 -17.25 -0.18
C PHE A 4 4.86 -17.63 0.13
N VAL A 5 3.86 -16.76 -0.06
CA VAL A 5 3.88 -15.30 -0.22
C VAL A 5 4.38 -14.79 -1.59
N PHE A 6 3.76 -15.23 -2.70
CA PHE A 6 4.04 -14.68 -4.03
C PHE A 6 3.42 -13.29 -4.25
N THR A 7 2.09 -13.18 -4.18
CA THR A 7 1.35 -11.99 -4.66
C THR A 7 1.71 -10.70 -3.95
N THR A 8 2.06 -10.80 -2.67
CA THR A 8 2.46 -9.65 -1.86
C THR A 8 3.76 -9.03 -2.37
N ILE A 9 4.76 -9.81 -2.78
CA ILE A 9 6.12 -9.28 -2.94
C ILE A 9 6.32 -8.59 -4.30
N LEU A 10 5.74 -9.13 -5.38
CA LEU A 10 5.64 -8.41 -6.65
C LEU A 10 4.97 -7.05 -6.46
N SER A 11 3.85 -7.06 -5.72
CA SER A 11 3.04 -5.89 -5.47
C SER A 11 3.74 -4.85 -4.59
N GLU A 12 4.59 -5.31 -3.68
CA GLU A 12 5.34 -4.44 -2.80
C GLU A 12 6.56 -3.81 -3.47
N PHE A 13 7.32 -4.58 -4.25
CA PHE A 13 8.62 -4.14 -4.74
C PHE A 13 8.54 -3.26 -5.99
N TRP A 14 7.64 -3.57 -6.93
CA TRP A 14 7.78 -3.05 -8.31
C TRP A 14 7.05 -1.76 -8.66
N GLY A 15 5.91 -1.45 -8.03
CA GLY A 15 5.12 -0.27 -8.43
C GLY A 15 5.80 1.08 -8.20
N PHE A 16 6.88 1.12 -7.41
CA PHE A 16 7.61 2.36 -7.10
C PHE A 16 8.70 2.71 -8.13
N LEU A 17 9.54 1.74 -8.52
CA LEU A 17 10.81 2.01 -9.21
C LEU A 17 10.63 2.65 -10.59
N ASN A 18 9.56 2.31 -11.31
CA ASN A 18 9.19 2.90 -12.60
C ASN A 18 8.88 4.42 -12.56
N ARG A 19 8.78 5.07 -11.39
CA ARG A 19 8.56 6.52 -11.28
C ARG A 19 9.78 7.31 -10.77
N SER A 20 10.91 6.66 -10.52
CA SER A 20 12.10 7.28 -9.94
C SER A 20 12.84 8.28 -10.86
N GLN A 21 12.66 8.22 -12.18
CA GLN A 21 13.39 9.09 -13.13
C GLN A 21 12.62 10.34 -13.62
N HIS A 22 11.29 10.39 -13.47
CA HIS A 22 10.48 11.49 -14.02
C HIS A 22 9.42 12.03 -13.04
N MET A 23 9.83 12.89 -12.10
CA MET A 23 8.91 13.83 -11.46
C MET A 23 9.56 15.21 -11.18
N LEU A 24 10.07 15.82 -12.23
CA LEU A 24 10.60 17.19 -12.19
C LEU A 24 9.44 18.22 -12.27
N LYS A 25 8.94 18.70 -11.12
CA LYS A 25 8.62 20.14 -10.88
C LYS A 25 8.00 20.46 -9.50
N LEU A 26 8.44 21.61 -8.98
CA LEU A 26 7.65 22.58 -8.19
C LEU A 26 6.94 22.07 -6.92
N SER A 27 7.72 21.71 -5.90
CA SER A 27 7.38 22.12 -4.52
C SER A 27 8.09 23.44 -4.20
N SER A 28 7.34 24.45 -3.76
CA SER A 28 7.88 25.78 -3.45
C SER A 28 8.58 25.77 -2.07
N VAL A 29 9.86 25.38 -2.04
CA VAL A 29 10.68 25.44 -0.82
C VAL A 29 11.02 26.89 -0.45
N ARG A 30 10.08 27.59 0.22
CA ARG A 30 10.38 28.85 0.92
C ARG A 30 11.23 28.56 2.15
N ARG A 31 12.56 28.50 1.97
CA ARG A 31 13.51 28.64 3.08
C ARG A 31 13.29 30.02 3.73
N ALA A 32 12.65 30.05 4.90
CA ALA A 32 12.67 31.21 5.76
C ALA A 32 14.05 31.32 6.44
N HIS A 33 15.00 31.97 5.77
CA HIS A 33 16.20 32.45 6.47
C HIS A 33 15.80 33.63 7.36
N LEU A 34 15.83 33.43 8.68
CA LEU A 34 15.78 34.49 9.68
C LEU A 34 17.11 35.27 9.71
N GLY A 35 17.44 35.91 8.59
CA GLY A 35 18.46 36.95 8.53
C GLY A 35 17.88 38.25 9.07
N THR A 36 18.38 38.73 10.20
CA THR A 36 17.94 39.99 10.80
C THR A 36 18.35 41.17 9.93
N ASN A 37 17.40 41.83 9.26
CA ASN A 37 17.61 43.19 8.79
C ASN A 37 16.31 44.02 8.81
N LYS A 38 16.41 45.28 9.23
CA LYS A 38 15.27 46.21 9.31
C LYS A 38 15.03 46.87 7.94
N ASN A 39 13.84 47.42 7.76
CA ASN A 39 13.46 48.32 6.65
C ASN A 39 13.47 47.73 5.22
N ARG A 40 12.52 46.81 4.93
CA ARG A 40 11.84 46.84 3.60
C ARG A 40 10.44 46.23 3.65
N VAL A 41 9.41 47.07 3.50
CA VAL A 41 8.02 46.61 3.35
C VAL A 41 7.79 46.19 1.91
N LEU A 42 7.62 44.88 1.67
CA LEU A 42 7.11 44.35 0.42
C LEU A 42 5.70 43.81 0.69
N LYS A 43 4.67 44.48 0.15
CA LYS A 43 3.28 43.97 0.15
C LYS A 43 3.17 42.78 -0.79
N GLY A 44 3.48 41.58 -0.29
CA GLY A 44 3.25 40.33 -1.00
C GLY A 44 1.84 39.81 -0.70
N TRP A 45 0.94 39.90 -1.68
CA TRP A 45 -0.41 39.32 -1.60
C TRP A 45 -0.37 37.85 -1.22
N SER A 46 -1.30 37.42 -0.36
CA SER A 46 -1.46 36.02 0.04
C SER A 46 -2.89 35.52 -0.23
N PRO A 47 -3.09 34.28 -0.74
CA PRO A 47 -4.41 33.64 -0.80
C PRO A 47 -5.12 33.50 0.56
N LEU A 48 -4.38 33.73 1.65
CA LEU A 48 -4.81 33.63 3.04
C LEU A 48 -4.88 35.00 3.75
N GLU A 49 -4.62 36.10 3.03
CA GLU A 49 -4.68 37.46 3.56
C GLU A 49 -6.12 37.80 4.04
N GLY A 50 -6.23 38.34 5.25
CA GLY A 50 -7.53 38.67 5.87
C GLY A 50 -8.34 37.48 6.41
N LYS A 51 -7.83 36.25 6.36
CA LYS A 51 -8.50 35.06 6.93
C LYS A 51 -7.87 34.69 8.27
N MET A 52 -8.70 34.28 9.24
CA MET A 52 -8.17 33.48 10.36
C MET A 52 -7.76 32.10 9.81
N LEU A 53 -6.66 31.56 10.35
CA LEU A 53 -6.15 30.25 10.01
C LEU A 53 -5.97 29.45 11.29
N ASP A 54 -6.88 28.52 11.55
CA ASP A 54 -6.66 27.51 12.57
C ASP A 54 -5.75 26.42 11.99
N GLY A 55 -4.68 26.08 12.71
CA GLY A 55 -3.69 25.12 12.26
C GLY A 55 -2.94 24.48 13.42
N ALA A 56 -2.91 23.15 13.44
CA ALA A 56 -2.13 22.39 14.41
C ALA A 56 -0.66 22.28 13.97
N VAL A 57 0.26 22.48 14.91
CA VAL A 57 1.66 22.06 14.73
C VAL A 57 1.70 20.55 14.92
N HIS A 58 1.92 19.79 13.86
CA HIS A 58 1.97 18.32 13.93
C HIS A 58 3.35 17.76 14.33
N ARG A 59 4.45 18.44 13.97
CA ARG A 59 5.81 18.01 14.31
C ARG A 59 6.75 19.20 14.53
N VAL A 60 7.60 19.12 15.54
CA VAL A 60 8.72 20.06 15.76
C VAL A 60 10.01 19.26 15.84
N MET A 61 11.00 19.62 15.02
CA MET A 61 12.35 19.06 15.09
C MET A 61 13.33 20.10 15.63
N LEU A 62 14.15 19.69 16.61
CA LEU A 62 15.25 20.46 17.18
C LEU A 62 16.53 19.64 17.03
N HIS A 63 17.59 20.23 16.45
CA HIS A 63 18.90 19.59 16.25
C HIS A 63 18.87 18.20 15.58
N GLY A 64 17.84 17.91 14.78
CA GLY A 64 17.66 16.64 14.07
C GLY A 64 16.78 15.60 14.79
N GLN A 65 16.42 15.84 16.05
CA GLN A 65 15.51 15.01 16.85
C GLN A 65 14.10 15.63 16.89
N THR A 66 13.06 14.81 17.02
CA THR A 66 11.67 15.29 17.17
C THR A 66 11.36 15.63 18.63
N ALA A 67 11.15 16.92 18.90
CA ALA A 67 10.79 17.44 20.21
C ALA A 67 9.28 17.41 20.48
N PHE A 68 8.46 17.40 19.41
CA PHE A 68 7.00 17.29 19.49
C PHE A 68 6.46 16.50 18.28
N LEU A 69 5.51 15.60 18.50
CA LEU A 69 4.79 14.86 17.46
C LEU A 69 3.32 14.63 17.87
N ASP A 70 2.38 15.08 17.04
CA ASP A 70 0.93 14.81 17.13
C ASP A 70 0.32 14.92 18.54
N GLY A 71 0.71 15.97 19.29
CA GLY A 71 0.24 16.25 20.65
C GLY A 71 1.19 15.81 21.76
N VAL A 72 2.20 15.00 21.45
CA VAL A 72 3.15 14.42 22.42
C VAL A 72 4.49 15.15 22.38
N LEU A 73 5.00 15.55 23.54
CA LEU A 73 6.36 16.09 23.71
C LEU A 73 7.36 14.93 23.83
N GLY A 74 8.38 14.91 22.96
CA GLY A 74 9.40 13.84 22.89
C GLY A 74 10.62 14.07 23.79
N SER A 75 10.81 15.28 24.30
CA SER A 75 11.98 15.67 25.11
C SER A 75 11.64 16.77 26.11
N THR A 76 12.32 16.80 27.26
CA THR A 76 12.34 17.98 28.14
C THR A 76 12.80 19.22 27.36
N PRO A 77 12.06 20.34 27.38
CA PRO A 77 12.41 21.50 26.55
C PRO A 77 13.72 22.14 27.04
N ALA A 78 14.75 22.07 26.20
CA ALA A 78 16.06 22.71 26.43
C ALA A 78 16.03 24.25 26.18
N GLY A 79 14.91 24.90 26.49
CA GLY A 79 14.64 26.30 26.19
C GLY A 79 13.82 26.96 27.29
N ARG A 80 14.03 28.26 27.47
CA ARG A 80 13.29 29.08 28.44
C ARG A 80 11.91 29.40 27.88
N ASP A 81 10.86 29.20 28.67
CA ASP A 81 9.52 29.62 28.26
C ASP A 81 9.46 31.15 28.09
N VAL A 82 8.82 31.57 26.99
CA VAL A 82 8.60 32.95 26.58
C VAL A 82 7.12 33.28 26.38
N SER A 83 6.21 32.38 26.76
CA SER A 83 4.75 32.60 26.78
C SER A 83 4.34 33.83 27.59
N SER A 84 5.15 34.21 28.59
CA SER A 84 4.96 35.35 29.48
C SER A 84 5.54 36.68 28.95
N ALA A 85 6.07 36.73 27.73
CA ALA A 85 6.62 37.94 27.12
C ALA A 85 5.49 38.87 26.61
N VAL A 86 4.83 39.57 27.54
CA VAL A 86 3.68 40.45 27.25
C VAL A 86 4.08 41.61 26.34
N ILE A 87 3.61 41.58 25.08
CA ILE A 87 3.53 42.77 24.23
C ILE A 87 2.26 43.53 24.61
N ALA A 88 2.43 44.71 25.22
CA ALA A 88 1.31 45.53 25.65
C ALA A 88 0.58 46.18 24.45
N HIS A 89 -0.69 45.83 24.27
CA HIS A 89 -1.62 46.54 23.39
C HIS A 89 -2.64 47.33 24.21
N HIS A 90 -2.86 48.60 23.84
CA HIS A 90 -3.87 49.44 24.50
C HIS A 90 -5.29 48.95 24.17
N PRO A 91 -6.23 48.95 25.15
CA PRO A 91 -7.60 48.52 24.93
C PRO A 91 -8.44 49.60 24.23
N ILE A 92 -9.45 49.16 23.49
CA ILE A 92 -10.56 49.98 22.97
C ILE A 92 -11.86 49.49 23.63
N GLU A 93 -12.80 50.41 23.86
CA GLU A 93 -13.91 50.26 24.83
C GLU A 93 -15.01 49.26 24.44
N ARG A 94 -15.77 48.81 25.46
CA ARG A 94 -16.93 47.92 25.32
C ARG A 94 -18.26 48.67 25.36
N ARG A 95 -19.17 48.28 24.46
CA ARG A 95 -20.65 48.30 24.63
C ARG A 95 -21.17 46.97 24.06
N GLY A 96 -22.24 46.33 24.52
CA GLY A 96 -23.11 46.53 25.70
C GLY A 96 -24.21 45.46 25.62
N SER A 97 -24.56 44.78 26.73
CA SER A 97 -25.33 43.53 26.72
C SER A 97 -26.81 43.69 27.10
N VAL A 98 -27.71 42.99 26.40
CA VAL A 98 -29.14 42.81 26.77
C VAL A 98 -29.55 41.33 26.57
N SER A 99 -30.58 40.87 27.29
CA SER A 99 -30.90 39.45 27.52
C SER A 99 -32.09 38.89 26.69
N SER A 100 -32.39 37.60 26.89
CA SER A 100 -33.29 36.71 26.14
C SER A 100 -34.78 36.76 26.51
N GLN A 101 -35.67 36.37 25.59
CA GLN A 101 -37.01 35.82 25.89
C GLN A 101 -37.58 34.89 24.77
N ARG A 102 -38.63 34.13 25.12
CA ARG A 102 -39.42 33.08 24.38
C ARG A 102 -40.79 33.00 25.12
N PRO A 103 -41.97 32.52 24.60
CA PRO A 103 -42.30 31.67 23.43
C PRO A 103 -43.39 32.31 22.50
N GLU A 104 -44.47 31.75 21.89
CA GLU A 104 -45.27 30.48 21.97
C GLU A 104 -45.75 29.98 20.56
N PHE A 105 -46.99 29.46 20.40
CA PHE A 105 -47.42 28.59 19.29
C PHE A 105 -48.98 28.45 19.12
N SER A 106 -49.43 27.84 17.99
CA SER A 106 -50.76 27.18 17.71
C SER A 106 -51.79 27.93 16.81
N PRO A 107 -52.82 27.26 16.20
CA PRO A 107 -52.77 25.99 15.44
C PRO A 107 -53.67 25.89 14.14
N ALA A 108 -53.31 24.96 13.24
CA ALA A 108 -54.09 24.07 12.34
C ALA A 108 -55.42 24.46 11.61
N THR A 109 -55.47 24.15 10.29
CA THR A 109 -56.64 23.53 9.59
C THR A 109 -56.20 22.78 8.30
N SER A 110 -57.10 22.10 7.55
CA SER A 110 -56.77 20.98 6.63
C SER A 110 -57.46 21.00 5.24
N LEU A 111 -57.05 20.04 4.37
CA LEU A 111 -57.77 19.35 3.27
C LEU A 111 -57.51 19.65 1.76
N SER A 112 -56.87 18.66 1.11
CA SER A 112 -57.27 17.91 -0.12
C SER A 112 -57.25 18.48 -1.56
N LYS A 113 -56.48 17.75 -2.40
CA LYS A 113 -56.77 17.22 -3.78
C LYS A 113 -56.95 18.15 -5.00
N LEU A 114 -56.05 17.92 -5.98
CA LEU A 114 -56.23 17.72 -7.45
C LEU A 114 -57.40 18.41 -8.19
N PRO A 115 -57.11 18.93 -9.41
CA PRO A 115 -57.45 18.11 -10.59
C PRO A 115 -56.31 17.93 -11.62
N GLU A 116 -56.56 17.00 -12.54
CA GLU A 116 -55.73 16.58 -13.68
C GLU A 116 -56.48 16.92 -14.98
N THR A 117 -55.84 17.39 -16.06
CA THR A 117 -56.50 17.51 -17.38
C THR A 117 -55.54 17.72 -18.58
N TYR A 118 -55.76 16.91 -19.62
CA TYR A 118 -55.38 17.02 -21.04
C TYR A 118 -54.05 17.65 -21.51
N LEU A 119 -53.28 16.82 -22.22
CA LEU A 119 -52.47 17.22 -23.38
C LEU A 119 -52.99 16.52 -24.64
N GLN A 120 -53.04 17.23 -25.76
CA GLN A 120 -53.17 16.66 -27.11
C GLN A 120 -51.97 17.09 -27.98
N PRO A 121 -51.50 16.24 -28.91
CA PRO A 121 -50.39 16.57 -29.81
C PRO A 121 -50.87 17.27 -31.10
N MET A 122 -50.13 18.30 -31.54
CA MET A 122 -50.24 18.92 -32.87
C MET A 122 -48.84 19.11 -33.47
N SER A 123 -48.77 19.31 -34.79
CA SER A 123 -47.62 18.92 -35.64
C SER A 123 -46.99 20.05 -36.45
N ASN A 124 -45.69 19.93 -36.77
CA ASN A 124 -44.93 20.61 -37.84
C ASN A 124 -44.82 22.16 -37.72
N ALA A 125 -43.70 22.86 -37.94
CA ALA A 125 -42.67 22.69 -38.97
C ALA A 125 -41.43 23.61 -38.75
N ASN A 126 -40.35 23.32 -39.48
CA ASN A 126 -39.29 24.23 -39.98
C ASN A 126 -38.51 25.19 -39.05
N VAL A 127 -37.20 24.93 -38.91
CA VAL A 127 -36.14 25.93 -38.64
C VAL A 127 -34.96 25.68 -39.61
N PRO A 128 -34.27 26.71 -40.16
CA PRO A 128 -33.17 26.52 -41.13
C PRO A 128 -31.87 25.95 -40.52
N PRO A 129 -30.91 25.48 -41.35
CA PRO A 129 -29.73 24.74 -40.88
C PRO A 129 -28.59 25.65 -40.38
N THR A 130 -28.01 25.30 -39.23
CA THR A 130 -26.79 25.94 -38.69
C THR A 130 -25.54 25.10 -39.00
N ILE A 131 -24.46 25.76 -39.40
CA ILE A 131 -23.17 25.15 -39.76
C ILE A 131 -22.41 24.70 -38.51
N ALA A 132 -21.92 23.43 -38.49
CA ALA A 132 -20.59 23.02 -37.97
C ALA A 132 -20.50 21.49 -37.66
N ALA A 133 -20.39 20.66 -38.69
CA ALA A 133 -19.95 19.27 -38.51
C ALA A 133 -18.43 19.22 -38.28
N VAL A 134 -17.99 19.37 -37.02
CA VAL A 134 -16.56 19.32 -36.63
C VAL A 134 -16.29 18.25 -35.56
N TYR A 135 -17.26 17.95 -34.70
CA TYR A 135 -17.19 16.83 -33.77
C TYR A 135 -17.86 15.60 -34.36
N GLY A 136 -17.05 14.68 -34.89
CA GLY A 136 -17.47 13.29 -35.05
C GLY A 136 -17.87 12.69 -33.68
N PRO A 137 -18.59 11.55 -33.66
CA PRO A 137 -19.09 10.97 -32.42
C PRO A 137 -17.94 10.78 -31.43
N ILE A 138 -18.10 11.34 -30.22
CA ILE A 138 -17.16 11.19 -29.12
C ILE A 138 -16.97 9.68 -28.94
N ARG A 139 -15.78 9.17 -29.26
CA ARG A 139 -15.44 7.77 -28.98
C ARG A 139 -15.68 7.54 -27.50
N SER A 140 -16.56 6.60 -27.18
CA SER A 140 -16.65 6.06 -25.83
C SER A 140 -15.24 5.70 -25.37
N PRO A 141 -14.88 5.97 -24.09
CA PRO A 141 -13.59 5.54 -23.56
C PRO A 141 -13.49 4.04 -23.83
N GLN A 142 -12.36 3.60 -24.41
CA GLN A 142 -12.22 2.19 -24.75
C GLN A 142 -12.30 1.37 -23.47
N THR A 143 -13.43 0.67 -23.31
CA THR A 143 -13.53 -0.45 -22.40
C THR A 143 -12.39 -1.41 -22.72
N VAL A 144 -11.89 -2.10 -21.68
CA VAL A 144 -10.86 -3.13 -21.83
C VAL A 144 -11.51 -4.37 -22.47
N SER A 145 -11.82 -4.23 -23.77
CA SER A 145 -12.61 -5.15 -24.56
C SER A 145 -11.73 -6.33 -24.95
N SER A 146 -11.92 -7.44 -24.24
CA SER A 146 -10.97 -8.56 -24.12
C SER A 146 -9.59 -8.15 -23.59
N LEU A 147 -9.33 -8.46 -22.31
CA LEU A 147 -7.98 -8.84 -21.92
C LEU A 147 -7.64 -10.11 -22.68
N LEU A 148 -6.53 -10.12 -23.43
CA LEU A 148 -6.09 -11.32 -24.14
C LEU A 148 -5.61 -12.37 -23.12
N PRO A 149 -6.14 -13.60 -23.14
CA PRO A 149 -5.75 -14.65 -22.19
C PRO A 149 -4.24 -14.93 -22.19
N HIS A 150 -3.55 -14.52 -21.12
CA HIS A 150 -2.10 -14.73 -21.01
C HIS A 150 -1.82 -16.21 -20.67
N PRO A 151 -1.02 -16.95 -21.47
CA PRO A 151 -0.97 -18.42 -21.42
C PRO A 151 -0.41 -18.99 -20.10
N ALA A 152 0.40 -18.22 -19.37
CA ALA A 152 0.93 -18.60 -18.07
C ALA A 152 -0.08 -18.41 -16.91
N PHE A 153 -1.13 -17.58 -17.08
CA PHE A 153 -2.07 -17.21 -16.02
C PHE A 153 -3.49 -17.74 -16.28
N HIS A 154 -4.01 -17.64 -17.50
CA HIS A 154 -5.42 -17.95 -17.81
C HIS A 154 -5.77 -19.38 -17.41
N ARG A 155 -6.72 -19.51 -16.48
CA ARG A 155 -7.17 -20.78 -15.89
C ARG A 155 -6.04 -21.67 -15.34
N ARG A 156 -4.92 -21.07 -14.90
CA ARG A 156 -3.80 -21.77 -14.23
C ARG A 156 -3.84 -21.54 -12.71
N HIS A 157 -3.45 -22.55 -11.94
CA HIS A 157 -3.16 -22.35 -10.52
C HIS A 157 -1.85 -21.56 -10.36
N ILE A 158 -1.84 -20.60 -9.45
CA ILE A 158 -0.76 -19.66 -9.17
C ILE A 158 -0.15 -20.03 -7.81
N LEU A 159 0.75 -21.02 -7.80
CA LEU A 159 1.17 -21.74 -6.59
C LEU A 159 2.59 -21.40 -6.16
N SER A 160 3.51 -21.41 -7.13
CA SER A 160 4.90 -21.02 -6.95
C SER A 160 5.31 -20.13 -8.08
N VAL A 161 6.17 -19.16 -7.79
CA VAL A 161 6.52 -18.14 -8.76
C VAL A 161 7.50 -18.65 -9.83
N LYS A 162 8.09 -19.85 -9.63
CA LYS A 162 8.83 -20.66 -10.61
C LYS A 162 8.02 -21.11 -11.84
N GLN A 163 6.71 -20.91 -11.80
CA GLN A 163 5.82 -21.16 -12.94
C GLN A 163 5.94 -20.09 -14.03
N PHE A 164 6.56 -18.94 -13.74
CA PHE A 164 6.56 -17.77 -14.62
C PHE A 164 7.94 -17.46 -15.19
N THR A 165 7.96 -17.00 -16.44
CA THR A 165 9.15 -16.52 -17.15
C THR A 165 9.43 -15.05 -16.85
N HIS A 166 10.48 -14.52 -17.48
CA HIS A 166 10.71 -13.07 -17.55
C HIS A 166 9.49 -12.32 -18.09
N LYS A 167 9.00 -12.76 -19.25
CA LYS A 167 7.96 -12.08 -20.01
C LYS A 167 6.65 -12.03 -19.24
N ASP A 168 6.24 -13.16 -18.67
CA ASP A 168 4.94 -13.29 -17.99
C ASP A 168 4.78 -12.27 -16.85
N VAL A 169 5.86 -12.03 -16.09
CA VAL A 169 5.84 -11.07 -14.96
C VAL A 169 5.97 -9.63 -15.45
N HIS A 170 6.68 -9.39 -16.55
CA HIS A 170 6.71 -8.08 -17.21
C HIS A 170 5.33 -7.70 -17.78
N ASP A 171 4.65 -8.62 -18.48
CA ASP A 171 3.30 -8.45 -18.99
C ASP A 171 2.30 -8.19 -17.83
N LEU A 172 2.41 -8.92 -16.73
CA LEU A 172 1.61 -8.72 -15.51
C LEU A 172 1.84 -7.32 -14.90
N PHE A 173 3.08 -6.81 -14.92
CA PHE A 173 3.40 -5.45 -14.47
C PHE A 173 2.82 -4.37 -15.42
N ALA A 174 2.88 -4.58 -16.73
CA ALA A 174 2.29 -3.68 -17.71
C ALA A 174 0.77 -3.59 -17.52
N LEU A 175 0.10 -4.75 -17.35
CA LEU A 175 -1.33 -4.80 -17.05
C LEU A 175 -1.68 -4.12 -15.72
N ALA A 176 -0.90 -4.35 -14.65
CA ALA A 176 -1.12 -3.69 -13.36
C ALA A 176 -0.92 -2.16 -13.44
N HIS A 177 -0.04 -1.68 -14.31
CA HIS A 177 0.11 -0.25 -14.54
C HIS A 177 -1.09 0.35 -15.29
N GLU A 178 -1.59 -0.30 -16.33
CA GLU A 178 -2.81 0.15 -17.03
C GLU A 178 -4.01 0.12 -16.08
N MET A 179 -4.16 -0.92 -15.26
CA MET A 179 -5.20 -0.99 -14.23
C MET A 179 -5.09 0.11 -13.18
N GLN A 180 -3.87 0.52 -12.79
CA GLN A 180 -3.69 1.72 -11.95
C GLN A 180 -4.31 2.94 -12.64
N LEU A 181 -3.94 3.20 -13.90
CA LEU A 181 -4.40 4.38 -14.65
C LEU A 181 -5.92 4.37 -14.85
N GLN A 182 -6.51 3.21 -15.11
CA GLN A 182 -7.95 3.05 -15.29
C GLN A 182 -8.72 3.18 -13.95
N VAL A 183 -8.20 2.67 -12.83
CA VAL A 183 -8.80 2.89 -11.50
C VAL A 183 -8.67 4.35 -11.05
N GLU A 184 -7.56 5.02 -11.38
CA GLU A 184 -7.34 6.44 -11.10
C GLU A 184 -8.24 7.38 -11.94
N ARG A 185 -8.85 6.88 -13.02
CA ARG A 185 -9.86 7.59 -13.84
C ARG A 185 -11.31 7.21 -13.50
N ASN A 186 -11.60 5.91 -13.40
CA ASN A 186 -12.96 5.37 -13.42
C ASN A 186 -13.41 4.79 -12.06
N GLY A 187 -12.49 4.61 -11.12
CA GLY A 187 -12.75 4.00 -9.81
C GLY A 187 -12.88 2.47 -9.82
N VAL A 188 -13.72 1.91 -10.68
CA VAL A 188 -13.98 0.46 -10.82
C VAL A 188 -13.94 0.07 -12.30
N LEU A 189 -13.58 -1.18 -12.60
CA LEU A 189 -13.51 -1.76 -13.93
C LEU A 189 -14.44 -2.98 -14.00
N ASP A 190 -15.34 -3.11 -14.98
CA ASP A 190 -16.29 -4.24 -15.09
C ASP A 190 -15.66 -5.56 -15.63
N ILE A 191 -14.34 -5.71 -15.58
CA ILE A 191 -13.57 -6.75 -16.29
C ILE A 191 -13.73 -8.19 -15.75
N LEU A 192 -14.18 -8.34 -14.50
CA LEU A 192 -14.53 -9.63 -13.86
C LEU A 192 -15.99 -9.64 -13.41
N ARG A 193 -16.85 -8.85 -14.08
CA ARG A 193 -18.28 -8.78 -13.77
C ARG A 193 -18.94 -10.15 -13.88
N GLY A 194 -19.62 -10.55 -12.80
CA GLY A 194 -20.28 -11.86 -12.68
C GLY A 194 -19.35 -13.02 -12.31
N ARG A 195 -18.04 -12.78 -12.11
CA ARG A 195 -17.11 -13.77 -11.56
C ARG A 195 -17.15 -13.76 -10.02
N VAL A 196 -16.94 -14.92 -9.40
CA VAL A 196 -16.88 -15.09 -7.95
C VAL A 196 -15.50 -15.58 -7.51
N LEU A 197 -14.92 -14.91 -6.51
CA LEU A 197 -13.67 -15.29 -5.87
C LEU A 197 -13.94 -15.85 -4.46
N CYS A 198 -13.62 -17.12 -4.24
CA CYS A 198 -13.56 -17.67 -2.88
C CYS A 198 -12.23 -17.28 -2.22
N THR A 199 -12.27 -16.85 -0.96
CA THR A 199 -11.05 -16.57 -0.17
C THR A 199 -11.05 -17.35 1.13
N VAL A 200 -10.00 -18.14 1.38
CA VAL A 200 -9.86 -19.03 2.55
C VAL A 200 -8.53 -18.77 3.25
N PHE A 201 -8.60 -18.40 4.53
CA PHE A 201 -7.42 -17.97 5.30
C PHE A 201 -7.35 -18.73 6.64
N TYR A 202 -6.55 -19.79 6.70
CA TYR A 202 -6.31 -20.62 7.89
C TYR A 202 -5.19 -20.07 8.78
N GLU A 203 -4.56 -18.94 8.42
CA GLU A 203 -3.72 -18.16 9.34
C GLU A 203 -4.05 -16.65 9.24
N PRO A 204 -4.01 -15.89 10.35
CA PRO A 204 -4.43 -14.49 10.40
C PRO A 204 -3.83 -13.58 9.32
N SER A 205 -4.71 -12.81 8.69
CA SER A 205 -4.40 -12.03 7.49
C SER A 205 -5.31 -10.81 7.40
N THR A 206 -4.71 -9.62 7.28
CA THR A 206 -5.44 -8.37 6.99
C THR A 206 -5.04 -7.83 5.62
N ARG A 207 -3.74 -7.58 5.41
CA ARG A 207 -3.24 -6.96 4.17
C ARG A 207 -3.51 -7.84 2.94
N THR A 208 -3.20 -9.13 3.00
CA THR A 208 -3.38 -10.02 1.83
C THR A 208 -4.84 -10.30 1.51
N SER A 209 -5.67 -10.56 2.52
CA SER A 209 -7.12 -10.82 2.37
C SER A 209 -7.86 -9.58 1.88
N SER A 210 -7.79 -8.45 2.59
CA SER A 210 -8.50 -7.23 2.22
C SER A 210 -8.04 -6.63 0.89
N SER A 211 -6.79 -6.87 0.45
CA SER A 211 -6.34 -6.43 -0.89
C SER A 211 -6.71 -7.38 -2.02
N PHE A 212 -6.97 -8.67 -1.76
CA PHE A 212 -7.63 -9.54 -2.75
C PHE A 212 -9.12 -9.21 -2.86
N ASP A 213 -9.80 -9.00 -1.73
CA ASP A 213 -11.20 -8.58 -1.70
C ASP A 213 -11.42 -7.25 -2.45
N ALA A 214 -10.64 -6.23 -2.09
CA ALA A 214 -10.67 -4.95 -2.78
C ALA A 214 -10.25 -5.05 -4.25
N ALA A 215 -9.33 -5.96 -4.63
CA ALA A 215 -8.95 -6.14 -6.02
C ALA A 215 -10.10 -6.73 -6.86
N MET A 216 -10.78 -7.76 -6.36
CA MET A 216 -11.91 -8.38 -7.05
C MET A 216 -13.07 -7.39 -7.24
N LYS A 217 -13.43 -6.66 -6.17
CA LYS A 217 -14.45 -5.60 -6.21
C LYS A 217 -14.09 -4.43 -7.13
N ARG A 218 -12.80 -4.06 -7.22
CA ARG A 218 -12.31 -3.06 -8.20
C ARG A 218 -12.28 -3.59 -9.64
N CYS A 219 -12.36 -4.91 -9.83
CA CYS A 219 -12.60 -5.58 -11.10
C CYS A 219 -14.08 -5.91 -11.34
N GLY A 220 -15.01 -5.40 -10.53
CA GLY A 220 -16.46 -5.59 -10.72
C GLY A 220 -16.96 -7.00 -10.40
N GLY A 221 -16.13 -7.85 -9.81
CA GLY A 221 -16.47 -9.21 -9.41
C GLY A 221 -16.75 -9.35 -7.91
N GLU A 222 -17.36 -10.47 -7.53
CA GLU A 222 -17.83 -10.74 -6.17
C GLU A 222 -16.89 -11.64 -5.35
N VAL A 223 -17.03 -11.61 -4.03
CA VAL A 223 -16.10 -12.28 -3.09
C VAL A 223 -16.85 -13.04 -2.00
N VAL A 224 -16.58 -14.35 -1.90
CA VAL A 224 -17.05 -15.21 -0.80
C VAL A 224 -15.89 -15.43 0.18
N THR A 225 -16.02 -14.89 1.39
CA THR A 225 -15.00 -15.04 2.44
C THR A 225 -15.34 -16.22 3.34
N VAL A 226 -14.49 -17.25 3.33
CA VAL A 226 -14.62 -18.43 4.19
C VAL A 226 -13.86 -18.19 5.50
N ASN A 227 -14.60 -17.90 6.57
CA ASN A 227 -14.03 -17.86 7.92
C ASN A 227 -13.84 -19.29 8.44
N VAL A 228 -12.59 -19.69 8.68
CA VAL A 228 -12.25 -21.05 9.13
C VAL A 228 -12.84 -21.35 10.51
N ASP A 229 -12.83 -20.34 11.40
CA ASP A 229 -13.33 -20.41 12.78
C ASP A 229 -14.86 -20.60 12.88
N SER A 230 -15.58 -20.60 11.76
CA SER A 230 -17.02 -20.88 11.68
C SER A 230 -17.38 -21.85 10.54
N SER A 231 -16.42 -22.65 10.07
CA SER A 231 -16.55 -23.54 8.90
C SER A 231 -16.67 -25.03 9.25
N SER A 232 -16.97 -25.85 8.25
CA SER A 232 -16.95 -27.33 8.36
C SER A 232 -15.58 -27.92 8.68
N VAL A 233 -14.48 -27.14 8.58
CA VAL A 233 -13.14 -27.55 9.04
C VAL A 233 -13.16 -27.89 10.54
N LEU A 234 -13.95 -27.19 11.36
CA LEU A 234 -14.14 -27.51 12.79
C LEU A 234 -14.84 -28.87 13.02
N LYS A 235 -15.47 -29.44 12.00
CA LYS A 235 -16.10 -30.77 12.02
C LYS A 235 -15.17 -31.86 11.45
N GLY A 236 -13.92 -31.53 11.15
CA GLY A 236 -12.94 -32.44 10.56
C GLY A 236 -12.99 -32.57 9.03
N GLU A 237 -13.63 -31.63 8.32
CA GLU A 237 -13.58 -31.61 6.85
C GLU A 237 -12.13 -31.48 6.36
N THR A 238 -11.71 -32.33 5.40
CA THR A 238 -10.34 -32.30 4.89
C THR A 238 -10.15 -31.16 3.89
N LEU A 239 -8.94 -30.58 3.82
CA LEU A 239 -8.63 -29.52 2.85
C LEU A 239 -8.98 -29.91 1.39
N PRO A 240 -8.71 -31.13 0.90
CA PRO A 240 -9.22 -31.61 -0.39
C PRO A 240 -10.75 -31.51 -0.57
N ASP A 241 -11.52 -31.77 0.47
CA ASP A 241 -12.98 -31.76 0.43
C ASP A 241 -13.51 -30.32 0.46
N THR A 242 -12.99 -29.48 1.37
CA THR A 242 -13.28 -28.03 1.39
C THR A 242 -12.99 -27.39 0.02
N ILE A 243 -11.87 -27.75 -0.61
CA ILE A 243 -11.47 -27.19 -1.91
C ILE A 243 -12.34 -27.70 -3.07
N ARG A 244 -12.83 -28.94 -3.05
CA ARG A 244 -13.81 -29.42 -4.01
C ARG A 244 -15.17 -28.72 -3.82
N THR A 245 -15.63 -28.59 -2.58
CA THR A 245 -16.87 -27.89 -2.23
C THR A 245 -16.86 -26.43 -2.70
N LEU A 246 -15.80 -25.68 -2.41
CA LEU A 246 -15.64 -24.30 -2.88
C LEU A 246 -15.43 -24.22 -4.41
N GLY A 247 -14.87 -25.28 -5.01
CA GLY A 247 -14.73 -25.46 -6.45
C GLY A 247 -16.06 -25.51 -7.21
N CYS A 248 -17.18 -25.78 -6.53
CA CYS A 248 -18.52 -25.77 -7.11
C CYS A 248 -19.18 -24.39 -7.14
N TYR A 249 -18.63 -23.38 -6.44
CA TYR A 249 -19.32 -22.10 -6.17
C TYR A 249 -18.57 -20.85 -6.66
N ALA A 250 -17.35 -20.99 -7.20
CA ALA A 250 -16.49 -19.87 -7.57
C ALA A 250 -15.74 -20.11 -8.88
N ASP A 251 -15.23 -19.04 -9.49
CA ASP A 251 -14.36 -19.10 -10.67
C ASP A 251 -12.88 -19.26 -10.28
N ALA A 252 -12.50 -18.89 -9.05
CA ALA A 252 -11.17 -19.11 -8.48
C ALA A 252 -11.21 -19.15 -6.94
N ILE A 253 -10.18 -19.75 -6.31
CA ILE A 253 -9.97 -19.73 -4.86
C ILE A 253 -8.61 -19.12 -4.53
N VAL A 254 -8.58 -18.11 -3.65
CA VAL A 254 -7.37 -17.66 -2.95
C VAL A 254 -7.26 -18.43 -1.63
N ILE A 255 -6.14 -19.12 -1.41
CA ILE A 255 -5.85 -19.86 -0.17
C ILE A 255 -4.60 -19.32 0.54
N ARG A 256 -4.66 -19.22 1.88
CA ARG A 256 -3.50 -19.08 2.76
C ARG A 256 -3.62 -20.07 3.92
N HIS A 257 -2.59 -20.86 4.18
CA HIS A 257 -2.62 -21.98 5.12
C HIS A 257 -1.26 -22.18 5.80
N PRO A 258 -1.19 -22.56 7.09
CA PRO A 258 0.07 -22.67 7.81
C PRO A 258 1.01 -23.74 7.25
N ASP A 259 0.46 -24.89 6.83
CA ASP A 259 1.24 -26.06 6.42
C ASP A 259 1.94 -25.91 5.05
N VAL A 260 3.12 -26.52 4.96
CA VAL A 260 3.92 -26.59 3.74
C VAL A 260 3.29 -27.56 2.73
N GLY A 261 3.09 -27.12 1.48
CA GLY A 261 2.57 -27.98 0.42
C GLY A 261 1.05 -27.93 0.27
N SER A 262 0.36 -27.12 1.08
CA SER A 262 -1.09 -27.08 1.17
C SER A 262 -1.75 -26.37 -0.01
N SER A 263 -1.09 -25.41 -0.67
CA SER A 263 -1.63 -24.83 -1.91
C SER A 263 -1.48 -25.78 -3.10
N GLN A 264 -0.42 -26.60 -3.14
CA GLN A 264 -0.24 -27.63 -4.16
C GLN A 264 -1.18 -28.83 -3.91
N LEU A 265 -1.45 -29.17 -2.64
CA LEU A 265 -2.47 -30.14 -2.26
C LEU A 265 -3.87 -29.66 -2.68
N ALA A 266 -4.21 -28.40 -2.41
CA ALA A 266 -5.46 -27.79 -2.86
C ALA A 266 -5.58 -27.83 -4.40
N ALA A 267 -4.53 -27.42 -5.13
CA ALA A 267 -4.53 -27.42 -6.59
C ALA A 267 -4.74 -28.81 -7.19
N LYS A 268 -4.18 -29.87 -6.59
CA LYS A 268 -4.37 -31.27 -7.02
C LYS A 268 -5.85 -31.70 -7.01
N PHE A 269 -6.69 -31.07 -6.18
CA PHE A 269 -8.10 -31.43 -6.00
C PHE A 269 -9.09 -30.35 -6.46
N SER A 270 -8.63 -29.19 -6.93
CA SER A 270 -9.54 -28.11 -7.35
C SER A 270 -9.88 -28.18 -8.84
N PRO A 271 -11.17 -28.04 -9.22
CA PRO A 271 -11.56 -27.91 -10.63
C PRO A 271 -11.28 -26.50 -11.20
N ILE A 272 -10.85 -25.56 -10.37
CA ILE A 272 -10.68 -24.14 -10.69
C ILE A 272 -9.29 -23.61 -10.26
N PRO A 273 -8.85 -22.45 -10.76
CA PRO A 273 -7.59 -21.84 -10.33
C PRO A 273 -7.48 -21.66 -8.81
N ILE A 274 -6.35 -22.12 -8.27
CA ILE A 274 -5.93 -21.87 -6.89
C ILE A 274 -4.86 -20.79 -6.92
N ILE A 275 -5.03 -19.70 -6.17
CA ILE A 275 -4.06 -18.62 -6.01
C ILE A 275 -3.48 -18.68 -4.59
N ASN A 276 -2.16 -18.87 -4.51
CA ASN A 276 -1.45 -18.97 -3.25
C ASN A 276 -1.21 -17.58 -2.62
N ALA A 277 -1.96 -17.27 -1.56
CA ALA A 277 -1.77 -16.11 -0.69
C ALA A 277 -0.79 -16.37 0.47
N GLY A 278 -0.30 -17.61 0.64
CA GLY A 278 0.77 -17.99 1.53
C GLY A 278 0.66 -19.45 1.99
N ASP A 279 1.61 -20.28 1.57
CA ASP A 279 1.84 -21.62 2.11
C ASP A 279 3.31 -22.00 1.96
N GLY A 280 3.87 -22.75 2.91
CA GLY A 280 5.11 -23.46 2.67
C GLY A 280 6.36 -22.65 2.28
N ILE A 281 7.00 -23.06 1.17
CA ILE A 281 8.34 -22.66 0.70
C ILE A 281 8.39 -22.67 -0.86
N GLY A 282 8.39 -21.54 -1.60
CA GLY A 282 8.58 -21.62 -3.07
C GLY A 282 8.72 -20.33 -3.91
N GLU A 283 9.80 -20.21 -4.72
CA GLU A 283 10.39 -18.92 -5.13
C GLU A 283 10.16 -18.39 -6.58
N HIS A 284 10.61 -17.14 -6.88
CA HIS A 284 11.19 -16.57 -8.13
C HIS A 284 10.58 -16.88 -9.54
N PRO A 285 10.27 -15.93 -10.48
CA PRO A 285 10.82 -14.56 -10.70
C PRO A 285 9.72 -13.47 -11.04
N THR A 286 9.81 -12.36 -11.84
CA THR A 286 10.85 -11.68 -12.65
C THR A 286 10.74 -10.12 -12.68
N GLN A 287 10.84 -9.39 -13.84
CA GLN A 287 11.74 -8.21 -14.06
C GLN A 287 11.15 -6.78 -14.26
N GLY A 288 11.79 -5.80 -13.61
CA GLY A 288 11.96 -4.40 -14.06
C GLY A 288 13.41 -3.87 -13.87
N THR A 289 13.68 -2.56 -13.90
CA THR A 289 15.05 -2.00 -13.75
C THR A 289 15.50 -1.73 -12.29
N VAL A 290 15.89 -2.77 -11.54
CA VAL A 290 16.66 -2.61 -10.26
C VAL A 290 18.17 -2.83 -10.43
N ASN A 291 18.61 -3.21 -11.63
CA ASN A 291 20.02 -3.47 -11.91
C ASN A 291 20.89 -2.26 -11.54
N GLY A 292 22.00 -2.54 -10.85
CA GLY A 292 22.90 -1.53 -10.29
C GLY A 292 22.53 -1.01 -8.90
N LYS A 293 21.39 -1.39 -8.31
CA LYS A 293 21.00 -0.96 -6.96
C LYS A 293 21.47 -1.91 -5.84
N THR A 294 21.79 -1.32 -4.70
CA THR A 294 22.12 -2.00 -3.44
C THR A 294 20.90 -2.03 -2.53
N ILE A 295 20.49 -3.24 -2.14
CA ILE A 295 19.27 -3.49 -1.37
C ILE A 295 19.66 -4.09 -0.03
N THR A 296 19.32 -3.38 1.05
CA THR A 296 19.63 -3.77 2.42
C THR A 296 18.36 -4.29 3.09
N LEU A 297 18.40 -5.54 3.55
CA LEU A 297 17.31 -6.18 4.28
C LEU A 297 17.62 -6.13 5.77
N LEU A 298 16.68 -5.61 6.57
CA LEU A 298 16.88 -5.32 7.99
C LEU A 298 15.89 -6.10 8.89
N GLY A 299 16.38 -6.70 9.97
CA GLY A 299 15.55 -7.23 11.07
C GLY A 299 15.51 -8.76 11.15
N ASP A 300 14.32 -9.34 11.16
CA ASP A 300 14.11 -10.79 11.28
C ASP A 300 14.29 -11.48 9.91
N LEU A 301 15.55 -11.67 9.54
CA LEU A 301 15.95 -12.32 8.29
C LEU A 301 15.85 -13.85 8.36
N LYS A 302 15.70 -14.44 9.55
CA LYS A 302 15.56 -15.88 9.78
C LYS A 302 14.12 -16.38 9.56
N ASN A 303 13.13 -15.69 10.13
CA ASN A 303 11.72 -16.04 10.04
C ASN A 303 10.94 -15.20 9.01
N GLY A 304 11.55 -14.12 8.51
CA GLY A 304 10.96 -13.18 7.56
C GLY A 304 10.59 -13.82 6.21
N ARG A 305 9.39 -14.43 6.16
CA ARG A 305 8.82 -15.03 4.94
C ARG A 305 8.85 -14.10 3.73
N THR A 306 8.72 -12.78 3.91
CA THR A 306 8.83 -11.80 2.82
C THR A 306 10.26 -11.54 2.37
N VAL A 307 11.26 -11.51 3.27
CA VAL A 307 12.66 -11.21 2.89
C VAL A 307 13.38 -12.37 2.24
N HIS A 308 13.23 -13.63 2.68
CA HIS A 308 13.75 -14.78 1.91
C HIS A 308 13.25 -14.78 0.47
N SER A 309 12.02 -14.29 0.33
CA SER A 309 11.25 -14.32 -0.89
C SER A 309 11.57 -13.14 -1.80
N LEU A 310 11.82 -11.96 -1.22
CA LEU A 310 12.42 -10.83 -1.90
C LEU A 310 13.86 -11.13 -2.34
N VAL A 311 14.71 -11.71 -1.49
CA VAL A 311 16.07 -12.17 -1.87
C VAL A 311 15.99 -13.06 -3.09
N THR A 312 15.12 -14.08 -3.06
CA THR A 312 15.09 -14.99 -4.20
C THR A 312 14.49 -14.32 -5.43
N LEU A 313 13.46 -13.46 -5.32
CA LEU A 313 13.00 -12.62 -6.45
C LEU A 313 14.14 -11.78 -7.05
N LEU A 314 15.07 -11.30 -6.22
CA LEU A 314 16.20 -10.49 -6.63
C LEU A 314 17.31 -11.27 -7.36
N CYS A 315 17.35 -12.60 -7.29
CA CYS A 315 18.38 -13.45 -7.90
C CYS A 315 18.41 -13.50 -9.46
N MET A 316 17.47 -12.85 -10.16
CA MET A 316 17.50 -12.66 -11.63
C MET A 316 17.76 -11.19 -12.00
N TYR A 317 18.40 -10.45 -11.09
CA TYR A 317 18.77 -9.05 -11.28
C TYR A 317 20.21 -8.80 -10.88
N SER A 318 20.82 -7.81 -11.52
CA SER A 318 22.19 -7.38 -11.23
C SER A 318 22.22 -6.43 -10.03
N VAL A 319 21.92 -6.94 -8.83
CA VAL A 319 21.84 -6.17 -7.58
C VAL A 319 22.94 -6.56 -6.58
N ARG A 320 23.21 -5.68 -5.61
CA ARG A 320 23.99 -5.99 -4.41
C ARG A 320 23.03 -6.19 -3.24
N LEU A 321 23.26 -7.19 -2.39
CA LEU A 321 22.44 -7.45 -1.21
C LEU A 321 23.26 -7.31 0.07
N ASN A 322 22.70 -6.58 1.04
CA ASN A 322 23.21 -6.53 2.41
C ASN A 322 22.17 -7.14 3.35
N PHE A 323 22.59 -8.03 4.23
CA PHE A 323 21.73 -8.64 5.26
C PHE A 323 22.13 -8.13 6.64
N VAL A 324 21.25 -7.34 7.26
CA VAL A 324 21.46 -6.73 8.58
C VAL A 324 20.47 -7.32 9.59
N SER A 325 21.00 -8.08 10.54
CA SER A 325 20.22 -8.87 11.50
C SER A 325 21.11 -9.25 12.68
N PRO A 326 20.60 -9.37 13.92
CA PRO A 326 21.37 -9.95 15.01
C PRO A 326 21.68 -11.41 14.66
N ALA A 327 22.81 -11.95 15.13
CA ALA A 327 23.27 -13.30 14.79
C ALA A 327 22.19 -14.41 14.97
N THR A 328 21.30 -14.27 15.96
CA THR A 328 20.19 -15.20 16.24
C THR A 328 19.08 -15.20 15.18
N LEU A 329 18.95 -14.14 14.39
CA LEU A 329 17.97 -13.92 13.31
C LEU A 329 18.61 -13.81 11.91
N ALA A 330 19.85 -14.29 11.75
CA ALA A 330 20.57 -14.26 10.48
C ALA A 330 19.83 -14.94 9.31
N MET A 331 20.04 -14.40 8.09
CA MET A 331 19.52 -14.98 6.85
C MET A 331 19.96 -16.46 6.72
N PRO A 332 19.04 -17.43 6.50
CA PRO A 332 19.42 -18.84 6.50
C PRO A 332 20.44 -19.17 5.41
N ALA A 333 21.48 -19.93 5.76
CA ALA A 333 22.65 -20.18 4.91
C ALA A 333 22.32 -20.72 3.50
N HIS A 334 21.22 -21.46 3.34
CA HIS A 334 20.76 -21.94 2.03
C HIS A 334 20.25 -20.80 1.11
N VAL A 335 19.68 -19.72 1.67
CA VAL A 335 19.26 -18.51 0.93
C VAL A 335 20.49 -17.71 0.52
N VAL A 336 21.43 -17.52 1.45
CA VAL A 336 22.72 -16.84 1.21
C VAL A 336 23.50 -17.55 0.09
N SER A 337 23.54 -18.89 0.15
CA SER A 337 24.21 -19.73 -0.86
C SER A 337 23.51 -19.68 -2.22
N ALA A 338 22.16 -19.64 -2.25
CA ALA A 338 21.41 -19.50 -3.49
C ALA A 338 21.67 -18.14 -4.16
N ALA A 339 21.66 -17.04 -3.40
CA ALA A 339 21.98 -15.71 -3.92
C ALA A 339 23.42 -15.62 -4.45
N ARG A 340 24.40 -16.14 -3.71
CA ARG A 340 25.81 -16.21 -4.16
C ARG A 340 25.97 -17.08 -5.41
N LYS A 341 25.25 -18.21 -5.51
CA LYS A 341 25.23 -19.07 -6.71
C LYS A 341 24.58 -18.39 -7.93
N ALA A 342 23.67 -17.44 -7.71
CA ALA A 342 23.10 -16.58 -8.76
C ALA A 342 24.02 -15.40 -9.16
N GLY A 343 25.24 -15.32 -8.61
CA GLY A 343 26.20 -14.26 -8.92
C GLY A 343 25.99 -12.95 -8.14
N ILE A 344 25.07 -12.91 -7.18
CA ILE A 344 24.86 -11.72 -6.34
C ILE A 344 25.98 -11.55 -5.33
N HIS A 345 26.48 -10.33 -5.22
CA HIS A 345 27.34 -9.91 -4.12
C HIS A 345 26.51 -9.77 -2.83
N VAL A 346 26.74 -10.68 -1.87
CA VAL A 346 26.05 -10.71 -0.57
C VAL A 346 27.00 -10.38 0.58
N TYR A 347 26.79 -9.23 1.21
CA TYR A 347 27.39 -8.84 2.50
C TYR A 347 26.44 -9.14 3.66
N GLN A 348 26.98 -9.39 4.85
CA GLN A 348 26.21 -9.68 6.06
C GLN A 348 26.90 -9.00 7.25
N CYS A 349 26.14 -8.26 8.06
CA CYS A 349 26.64 -7.52 9.20
C CYS A 349 25.56 -7.36 10.28
N GLU A 350 25.96 -6.91 11.48
CA GLU A 350 25.02 -6.68 12.59
C GLU A 350 24.71 -5.19 12.80
N SER A 351 25.52 -4.25 12.28
CA SER A 351 25.19 -2.82 12.23
C SER A 351 24.64 -2.41 10.86
N LEU A 352 23.63 -1.53 10.88
CA LEU A 352 23.08 -0.92 9.66
C LEU A 352 23.96 0.23 9.16
N GLU A 353 24.64 0.94 10.05
CA GLU A 353 25.55 2.05 9.75
C GLU A 353 26.65 1.67 8.76
N GLU A 354 27.18 0.44 8.85
CA GLU A 354 28.18 -0.11 7.92
C GLU A 354 27.76 0.01 6.45
N VAL A 355 26.47 -0.12 6.16
CA VAL A 355 25.93 -0.26 4.80
C VAL A 355 24.95 0.84 4.39
N LEU A 356 24.53 1.70 5.32
CA LEU A 356 23.48 2.70 5.10
C LEU A 356 23.85 3.73 4.01
N GLN A 357 25.14 4.07 3.89
CA GLN A 357 25.63 5.01 2.87
C GLN A 357 25.62 4.40 1.45
N ASP A 358 25.75 3.07 1.32
CA ASP A 358 25.64 2.35 0.05
C ASP A 358 24.20 1.95 -0.29
N THR A 359 23.29 1.96 0.68
CA THR A 359 21.91 1.46 0.51
C THR A 359 21.07 2.36 -0.39
N ASP A 360 20.49 1.81 -1.46
CA ASP A 360 19.48 2.47 -2.29
C ASP A 360 18.05 2.09 -1.86
N VAL A 361 17.87 0.88 -1.34
CA VAL A 361 16.58 0.37 -0.86
C VAL A 361 16.77 -0.30 0.50
N LEU A 362 16.22 0.30 1.56
CA LEU A 362 16.17 -0.28 2.89
C LEU A 362 14.82 -0.99 3.09
N TYR A 363 14.80 -2.32 3.02
CA TYR A 363 13.59 -3.13 3.25
C TYR A 363 13.64 -3.69 4.67
N VAL A 364 12.84 -3.10 5.55
CA VAL A 364 12.79 -3.39 6.99
C VAL A 364 11.75 -4.48 7.26
N THR A 365 11.93 -5.26 8.34
CA THR A 365 11.01 -6.34 8.74
C THR A 365 10.67 -6.30 10.23
N ARG A 366 9.42 -6.67 10.55
CA ARG A 366 8.97 -6.88 11.92
C ARG A 366 9.61 -8.14 12.53
N VAL A 367 10.13 -8.02 13.74
CA VAL A 367 10.50 -9.16 14.60
C VAL A 367 9.24 -9.96 14.96
N GLN A 368 9.15 -11.20 14.50
CA GLN A 368 7.93 -12.01 14.63
C GLN A 368 7.86 -12.70 16.00
N LYS A 369 7.32 -12.02 17.02
CA LYS A 369 7.12 -12.59 18.38
C LYS A 369 6.51 -14.00 18.33
N GLU A 370 5.56 -14.22 17.41
CA GLU A 370 4.88 -15.49 17.17
C GLU A 370 5.76 -16.62 16.58
N ARG A 371 7.08 -16.41 16.45
CA ARG A 371 8.06 -17.39 15.93
C ARG A 371 9.20 -17.72 16.89
N PHE A 372 9.23 -17.15 18.09
CA PHE A 372 10.22 -17.47 19.13
C PHE A 372 9.75 -18.62 20.01
N ALA A 373 10.69 -19.43 20.52
CA ALA A 373 10.39 -20.53 21.43
C ALA A 373 10.21 -20.04 22.88
N SER A 374 10.88 -18.96 23.25
CA SER A 374 10.76 -18.29 24.55
C SER A 374 10.52 -16.78 24.39
N GLU A 375 9.87 -16.16 25.37
CA GLU A 375 9.68 -14.70 25.38
C GLU A 375 11.00 -13.96 25.64
N GLN A 376 11.94 -14.60 26.35
CA GLN A 376 13.27 -14.07 26.63
C GLN A 376 14.10 -13.88 25.35
N GLU A 377 14.09 -14.85 24.43
CA GLU A 377 14.74 -14.69 23.12
C GLU A 377 14.15 -13.53 22.31
N TRP A 378 12.82 -13.35 22.35
CA TRP A 378 12.15 -12.23 21.67
C TRP A 378 12.52 -10.88 22.30
N LEU A 379 12.46 -10.77 23.63
CA LEU A 379 12.80 -9.56 24.37
C LEU A 379 14.23 -9.09 24.07
N ALA A 380 15.17 -10.01 23.88
CA ALA A 380 16.57 -9.71 23.57
C ALA A 380 16.79 -9.06 22.18
N VAL A 381 15.84 -9.18 21.24
CA VAL A 381 16.00 -8.71 19.85
C VAL A 381 14.89 -7.79 19.34
N LYS A 382 13.79 -7.61 20.08
CA LYS A 382 12.59 -6.88 19.60
C LYS A 382 12.82 -5.43 19.16
N ASP A 383 13.77 -4.74 19.81
CA ASP A 383 14.15 -3.35 19.51
C ASP A 383 15.60 -3.23 18.99
N ALA A 384 16.19 -4.34 18.51
CA ALA A 384 17.60 -4.36 18.07
C ALA A 384 17.89 -3.38 16.92
N TYR A 385 16.86 -3.00 16.14
CA TYR A 385 16.92 -1.89 15.20
C TYR A 385 15.66 -1.04 15.29
N ARG A 386 15.84 0.27 15.16
CA ARG A 386 14.78 1.27 14.99
C ARG A 386 15.21 2.22 13.89
N VAL A 387 14.39 2.32 12.84
CA VAL A 387 14.63 3.29 11.75
C VAL A 387 13.94 4.60 12.10
N ASP A 388 14.74 5.61 12.41
CA ASP A 388 14.31 6.97 12.78
C ASP A 388 14.87 8.03 11.80
N HIS A 389 14.53 9.30 12.01
CA HIS A 389 15.00 10.40 11.17
C HIS A 389 16.49 10.71 11.38
N ALA A 390 17.06 10.45 12.56
CA ALA A 390 18.48 10.66 12.84
C ALA A 390 19.36 9.67 12.07
N LEU A 391 18.97 8.39 12.03
CA LEU A 391 19.52 7.36 11.14
C LEU A 391 19.36 7.78 9.67
N LEU A 392 18.14 8.09 9.22
CA LEU A 392 17.87 8.44 7.82
C LEU A 392 18.54 9.75 7.36
N SER A 393 18.99 10.61 8.27
CA SER A 393 19.82 11.77 7.93
C SER A 393 21.19 11.37 7.35
N ARG A 394 21.69 10.18 7.71
CA ARG A 394 23.00 9.61 7.29
C ARG A 394 22.91 8.74 6.03
N ALA A 395 21.70 8.42 5.57
CA ALA A 395 21.45 7.61 4.37
C ALA A 395 21.57 8.42 3.07
N LYS A 396 21.74 7.74 1.91
CA LYS A 396 21.73 8.40 0.60
C LYS A 396 20.52 9.34 0.44
N PRO A 397 20.64 10.43 -0.36
CA PRO A 397 19.51 11.24 -0.73
C PRO A 397 18.38 10.40 -1.34
N ASP A 398 18.64 9.62 -2.40
CA ASP A 398 17.64 8.85 -3.15
C ASP A 398 17.21 7.52 -2.51
N MET A 399 17.76 7.13 -1.35
CA MET A 399 17.37 5.90 -0.66
C MET A 399 15.88 5.88 -0.30
N ILE A 400 15.21 4.74 -0.48
CA ILE A 400 13.83 4.51 -0.01
C ILE A 400 13.77 3.53 1.16
N VAL A 401 12.69 3.64 1.95
CA VAL A 401 12.37 2.76 3.09
C VAL A 401 11.08 1.98 2.79
N MET A 402 11.20 0.66 2.79
CA MET A 402 10.15 -0.31 2.46
C MET A 402 9.82 -1.20 3.66
N HIS A 403 8.57 -1.65 3.78
CA HIS A 403 8.14 -2.52 4.89
C HIS A 403 6.85 -3.31 4.54
N PRO A 404 6.78 -4.64 4.81
CA PRO A 404 5.61 -5.48 4.50
C PRO A 404 4.42 -5.29 5.44
N LEU A 405 4.64 -4.62 6.58
CA LEU A 405 3.68 -4.29 7.63
C LEU A 405 3.06 -5.54 8.33
N PRO A 406 2.40 -5.41 9.50
CA PRO A 406 2.37 -4.21 10.35
C PRO A 406 3.77 -3.92 10.90
N ARG A 407 4.06 -2.64 11.19
CA ARG A 407 5.21 -2.26 12.01
C ARG A 407 4.83 -2.28 13.49
N VAL A 408 5.82 -2.43 14.37
CA VAL A 408 5.68 -2.25 15.82
C VAL A 408 6.59 -1.10 16.26
N ASN A 409 7.90 -1.35 16.35
CA ASN A 409 8.91 -0.38 16.82
C ASN A 409 10.05 -0.15 15.80
N GLU A 410 10.17 -1.04 14.81
CA GLU A 410 11.31 -1.11 13.88
C GLU A 410 11.40 0.06 12.88
N ILE A 411 10.32 0.81 12.71
CA ILE A 411 10.27 2.10 11.99
C ILE A 411 9.51 3.08 12.89
N ASP A 412 10.13 4.21 13.19
CA ASP A 412 9.50 5.26 13.99
C ASP A 412 8.37 5.96 13.20
N PRO A 413 7.22 6.31 13.83
CA PRO A 413 6.17 7.10 13.18
C PRO A 413 6.65 8.41 12.54
N GLU A 414 7.72 9.04 13.04
CA GLU A 414 8.26 10.28 12.45
C GLU A 414 8.76 10.11 11.01
N VAL A 415 9.06 8.87 10.59
CA VAL A 415 9.54 8.51 9.25
C VAL A 415 8.43 8.68 8.20
N ASP A 416 7.15 8.60 8.60
CA ASP A 416 6.02 8.81 7.68
C ASP A 416 6.04 10.20 7.03
N PHE A 417 6.64 11.18 7.72
CA PHE A 417 6.77 12.55 7.25
C PHE A 417 7.92 12.74 6.24
N ASP A 418 8.90 11.84 6.16
CA ASP A 418 9.80 11.75 4.98
C ASP A 418 9.05 11.02 3.85
N SER A 419 7.96 11.63 3.38
CA SER A 419 7.12 11.15 2.27
C SER A 419 7.86 11.04 0.93
N ARG A 420 9.15 11.37 0.89
CA ARG A 420 10.05 11.13 -0.24
C ARG A 420 10.75 9.77 -0.11
N ARG A 421 11.25 9.40 1.07
CA ARG A 421 11.89 8.09 1.32
C ARG A 421 10.92 7.00 1.78
N ALA A 422 9.96 7.31 2.65
CA ALA A 422 9.00 6.34 3.18
C ALA A 422 8.02 5.89 2.08
N VAL A 423 8.15 4.66 1.59
CA VAL A 423 7.30 4.14 0.51
C VAL A 423 6.32 3.06 0.94
N TYR A 424 6.39 2.53 2.17
CA TYR A 424 5.59 1.37 2.62
C TYR A 424 4.07 1.48 2.41
N PHE A 425 3.46 2.66 2.58
CA PHE A 425 2.04 2.85 2.25
C PHE A 425 1.75 2.94 0.73
N ARG A 426 2.70 3.41 -0.09
CA ARG A 426 2.60 3.36 -1.57
C ARG A 426 2.78 1.92 -2.07
N GLN A 427 3.76 1.20 -1.52
CA GLN A 427 3.98 -0.24 -1.61
C GLN A 427 2.68 -1.02 -1.31
N MET A 428 1.94 -0.69 -0.25
CA MET A 428 0.59 -1.27 -0.01
C MET A 428 -0.46 -0.93 -1.09
N ARG A 429 -0.43 0.26 -1.70
CA ARG A 429 -1.35 0.64 -2.79
C ARG A 429 -1.04 -0.09 -4.10
N TYR A 430 0.24 -0.26 -4.43
CA TYR A 430 0.67 -1.13 -5.55
C TYR A 430 0.29 -2.60 -5.31
N GLY A 431 0.18 -2.97 -4.02
CA GLY A 431 -0.59 -4.11 -3.50
C GLY A 431 -1.87 -4.45 -4.26
N LEU A 432 -2.72 -3.45 -4.47
CA LEU A 432 -4.04 -3.62 -5.08
C LEU A 432 -3.93 -3.97 -6.58
N PHE A 433 -3.21 -3.16 -7.35
CA PHE A 433 -3.22 -3.24 -8.82
C PHE A 433 -2.56 -4.52 -9.35
N ILE A 434 -1.54 -5.05 -8.68
CA ILE A 434 -0.92 -6.34 -9.04
C ILE A 434 -1.87 -7.52 -8.75
N ARG A 435 -2.70 -7.43 -7.69
CA ARG A 435 -3.74 -8.43 -7.43
C ARG A 435 -4.89 -8.33 -8.42
N MET A 436 -5.29 -7.12 -8.83
CA MET A 436 -6.27 -6.92 -9.91
C MET A 436 -5.78 -7.54 -11.22
N ALA A 437 -4.53 -7.24 -11.61
CA ALA A 437 -3.94 -7.77 -12.84
C ALA A 437 -3.83 -9.31 -12.81
N LEU A 438 -3.49 -9.90 -11.66
CA LEU A 438 -3.41 -11.35 -11.51
C LEU A 438 -4.81 -12.01 -11.56
N LEU A 439 -5.77 -11.51 -10.78
CA LEU A 439 -7.15 -12.03 -10.81
C LEU A 439 -7.71 -11.98 -12.23
N ALA A 440 -7.55 -10.84 -12.90
CA ALA A 440 -8.00 -10.68 -14.27
C ALA A 440 -7.29 -11.65 -15.23
N SER A 441 -5.95 -11.75 -15.18
CA SER A 441 -5.19 -12.67 -16.03
C SER A 441 -5.51 -14.15 -15.81
N VAL A 442 -6.05 -14.51 -14.63
CA VAL A 442 -6.44 -15.89 -14.28
C VAL A 442 -7.89 -16.19 -14.69
N MET A 443 -8.78 -15.19 -14.62
CA MET A 443 -10.25 -15.36 -14.63
C MET A 443 -10.95 -14.71 -15.85
N SER A 444 -10.22 -14.01 -16.73
CA SER A 444 -10.71 -13.55 -18.03
C SER A 444 -10.92 -14.72 -18.99
#